data_AF-A0A5E3WLW1-F1
#
_entry.id   AF-A0A5E3WLW1-F1
#
_cell.length_a   1.000
_cell.length_b   1.000
_cell.length_c   1.000
_cell.angle_alpha   90.00
_cell.angle_beta   90.00
_cell.angle_gamma   90.00
#
_symmetry.space_group_name_H-M   'P 1'
#
loop_
_entity.id
_entity.type
_entity.pdbx_description
1 polymer ?
#
loop_
_entity_poly.entity_id
_entity_poly.type
_entity_poly.pdbx_seq_one_letter_code
_entity_poly.pdbx_strand_id
1 'polypeptide(L)'
;MLSSWMPSSLGRRRGGGGHGGGGHGGSHGGGSHGVGESSGAKGSVSGGVHGPVRQIPTPNLPSGKSSSSTYGNGGGEMVKAGSGPFKGELLGGGTRTEVYGTSVYGSGYPTRYHGSGLPYYYYPVVWGTVWGTGPVPYPTYLNRTEEYGQPTNNSRPGGPLMQVTLRSNTTDSTFHFLADNSTVYSLLPIIRANCSAHGNLDNATSSSVPFVYVGNPGNASDPLPTDAVQYYRASSAVLTLEGYNNTIVLSSTPNGTAKSIPSGVDSTLLACLNVTIGFAIPLVDSSGAKKSHLPAGAIVGIVIGSLALLLICYVCCCRCGGDGQRVQRSRTSRYQSVPPGHESYSMAARPAQARSDRWSEEAMNAPRTPSSPIQFPQQIKSFDGERAGFSRYTR
;
A
#
# COMPACT_ATOMS: atom_id res chain seq x y z
N MET A 1 -69.81 14.57 -5.27
CA MET A 1 -69.77 14.75 -3.80
C MET A 1 -68.34 14.57 -3.35
N LEU A 2 -67.75 15.66 -2.82
CA LEU A 2 -66.65 15.80 -1.84
C LEU A 2 -65.37 14.95 -2.03
N SER A 3 -64.13 15.43 -1.90
CA SER A 3 -63.50 16.75 -1.83
C SER A 3 -61.99 16.48 -1.88
N SER A 4 -61.30 17.23 -2.73
CA SER A 4 -59.85 17.40 -2.80
C SER A 4 -59.24 17.90 -1.47
N TRP A 5 -58.07 17.37 -1.09
CA TRP A 5 -57.20 17.94 -0.05
C TRP A 5 -55.73 18.01 -0.54
N MET A 6 -55.31 19.22 -0.92
CA MET A 6 -53.98 19.81 -0.67
C MET A 6 -54.25 21.12 0.06
N PRO A 7 -53.43 21.53 1.05
CA PRO A 7 -52.34 22.50 0.81
C PRO A 7 -51.15 22.25 1.80
N SER A 8 -50.02 22.97 1.90
CA SER A 8 -49.66 24.36 1.64
C SER A 8 -48.14 24.49 1.50
N SER A 9 -47.71 25.41 0.64
CA SER A 9 -46.34 25.92 0.56
C SER A 9 -46.03 26.86 1.74
N LEU A 10 -44.85 26.73 2.32
CA LEU A 10 -44.28 27.72 3.24
C LEU A 10 -43.14 28.46 2.53
N GLY A 11 -43.32 29.78 2.41
CA GLY A 11 -42.45 30.69 1.67
C GLY A 11 -41.07 30.90 2.29
N ARG A 12 -40.08 31.16 1.41
CA ARG A 12 -38.77 31.69 1.81
C ARG A 12 -38.87 33.19 2.08
N ARG A 13 -38.39 33.58 3.27
CA ARG A 13 -38.28 34.97 3.71
C ARG A 13 -37.13 35.70 3.00
N ARG A 14 -37.38 37.00 2.82
CA ARG A 14 -36.57 38.08 2.25
C ARG A 14 -35.88 38.85 3.40
N GLY A 15 -34.67 39.37 3.17
CA GLY A 15 -33.94 40.31 4.05
C GLY A 15 -32.52 39.83 4.35
N GLY A 16 -31.45 40.62 4.40
CA GLY A 16 -31.12 42.03 4.13
C GLY A 16 -29.62 42.05 3.73
N GLY A 17 -28.98 43.07 3.14
CA GLY A 17 -29.04 44.50 3.42
C GLY A 17 -27.79 44.93 4.22
N GLY A 18 -26.80 45.58 3.57
CA GLY A 18 -25.59 46.21 4.15
C GLY A 18 -24.33 45.91 3.28
N HIS A 19 -23.70 46.78 2.50
CA HIS A 19 -23.29 48.21 2.52
C HIS A 19 -22.16 48.61 3.49
N GLY A 20 -21.11 49.24 2.92
CA GLY A 20 -19.99 49.97 3.56
C GLY A 20 -18.68 49.19 3.49
N GLY A 21 -17.64 49.53 2.72
CA GLY A 21 -16.88 50.79 2.52
C GLY A 21 -15.41 50.31 2.35
N GLY A 22 -14.59 50.74 1.39
CA GLY A 22 -14.18 52.10 1.05
C GLY A 22 -12.79 52.36 1.66
N GLY A 23 -11.72 52.42 0.85
CA GLY A 23 -10.39 52.83 1.34
C GLY A 23 -9.19 52.50 0.43
N HIS A 24 -8.68 53.55 -0.22
CA HIS A 24 -7.42 53.74 -0.96
C HIS A 24 -6.17 53.14 -0.26
N GLY A 25 -5.01 52.86 -0.85
CA GLY A 25 -4.27 53.39 -2.01
C GLY A 25 -2.78 53.51 -1.62
N GLY A 26 -1.86 53.38 -2.58
CA GLY A 26 -0.40 53.59 -2.41
C GLY A 26 0.40 52.30 -2.58
N SER A 27 1.22 52.09 -3.63
CA SER A 27 2.39 52.81 -4.16
C SER A 27 3.67 52.01 -3.92
N HIS A 28 4.27 51.59 -5.04
CA HIS A 28 5.70 51.46 -5.39
C HIS A 28 6.77 50.88 -4.45
N GLY A 29 7.68 50.12 -5.09
CA GLY A 29 8.99 49.67 -4.62
C GLY A 29 9.04 48.15 -4.51
N GLY A 30 9.83 47.37 -5.24
CA GLY A 30 11.15 47.62 -5.79
C GLY A 30 12.11 46.59 -5.17
N GLY A 31 12.68 45.71 -6.00
CA GLY A 31 14.00 45.13 -5.74
C GLY A 31 14.11 43.74 -5.10
N SER A 32 14.86 42.90 -5.82
CA SER A 32 15.90 41.98 -5.33
C SER A 32 15.53 40.54 -4.91
N HIS A 33 16.07 39.62 -5.73
CA HIS A 33 16.82 38.42 -5.38
C HIS A 33 16.71 37.89 -3.94
N GLY A 34 16.16 36.68 -3.82
CA GLY A 34 16.31 35.81 -2.66
C GLY A 34 16.39 34.37 -3.13
N VAL A 35 17.60 33.93 -3.47
CA VAL A 35 17.95 32.51 -3.63
C VAL A 35 17.87 31.91 -2.22
N GLY A 36 16.81 31.13 -1.97
CA GLY A 36 16.61 30.43 -0.71
C GLY A 36 16.92 28.95 -0.88
N GLU A 37 18.20 28.60 -0.77
CA GLU A 37 18.60 27.26 -0.36
C GLU A 37 18.08 27.02 1.07
N SER A 38 17.23 26.00 1.24
CA SER A 38 16.94 25.46 2.56
C SER A 38 17.31 23.98 2.60
N SER A 39 18.58 23.77 2.92
CA SER A 39 19.06 22.87 3.99
C SER A 39 18.28 21.57 4.24
N GLY A 40 19.00 20.47 4.05
CA GLY A 40 18.51 19.11 4.22
C GLY A 40 17.99 18.80 5.62
N ALA A 41 16.84 18.15 5.65
CA ALA A 41 16.38 17.42 6.81
C ALA A 41 17.09 16.07 6.88
N LYS A 42 18.20 16.02 7.62
CA LYS A 42 18.72 14.77 8.19
C LYS A 42 17.73 14.27 9.25
N GLY A 43 16.69 13.57 8.81
CA GLY A 43 15.76 12.88 9.68
C GLY A 43 16.35 11.56 10.15
N SER A 44 16.82 11.53 11.39
CA SER A 44 17.14 10.32 12.16
C SER A 44 15.97 9.34 12.09
N VAL A 45 16.16 8.19 11.45
CA VAL A 45 15.23 7.07 11.48
C VAL A 45 15.48 6.30 12.77
N SER A 46 14.80 6.66 13.85
CA SER A 46 14.75 5.84 15.05
C SER A 46 13.72 4.73 14.83
N GLY A 47 14.22 3.49 14.79
CA GLY A 47 13.46 2.27 14.55
C GLY A 47 12.32 2.07 15.53
N GLY A 48 11.12 1.93 14.98
CA GLY A 48 9.92 1.50 15.66
C GLY A 48 8.90 1.14 14.59
N VAL A 49 8.29 -0.04 14.71
CA VAL A 49 7.30 -0.60 13.76
C VAL A 49 6.04 0.29 13.63
N HIS A 50 5.93 1.34 14.45
CA HIS A 50 4.94 2.43 14.36
C HIS A 50 5.65 3.77 14.18
N GLY A 51 6.12 4.08 12.97
CA GLY A 51 6.61 5.41 12.65
C GLY A 51 5.49 6.46 12.79
N PRO A 52 5.80 7.71 13.16
CA PRO A 52 4.80 8.77 13.21
C PRO A 52 4.16 8.95 11.82
N VAL A 53 2.82 9.06 11.80
CA VAL A 53 2.04 9.38 10.59
C VAL A 53 2.63 10.63 9.95
N ARG A 54 3.23 10.47 8.76
CA ARG A 54 3.87 11.58 8.03
C ARG A 54 2.91 12.08 6.96
N GLN A 55 2.59 13.36 7.00
CA GLN A 55 1.87 14.02 5.91
C GLN A 55 2.80 14.14 4.70
N ILE A 56 2.35 13.63 3.58
CA ILE A 56 3.03 13.61 2.29
C ILE A 56 2.32 14.60 1.37
N PRO A 57 2.99 15.68 0.91
CA PRO A 57 2.45 16.52 -0.15
C PRO A 57 2.10 15.67 -1.36
N THR A 58 0.85 15.73 -1.80
CA THR A 58 0.34 14.92 -2.90
C THR A 58 -0.33 15.87 -3.90
N PRO A 59 0.39 16.32 -4.94
CA PRO A 59 -0.14 17.25 -5.92
C PRO A 59 -1.28 16.62 -6.72
N ASN A 60 -2.10 17.47 -7.32
CA ASN A 60 -3.21 17.10 -8.22
C ASN A 60 -4.29 16.21 -7.56
N LEU A 61 -4.36 16.18 -6.24
CA LEU A 61 -5.53 15.59 -5.58
C LEU A 61 -6.78 16.44 -5.86
N PRO A 62 -7.94 15.81 -6.06
CA PRO A 62 -9.19 16.53 -6.32
C PRO A 62 -9.70 17.28 -5.08
N SER A 63 -10.60 18.24 -5.32
CA SER A 63 -11.34 19.00 -4.29
C SER A 63 -10.45 19.75 -3.29
N GLY A 64 -9.31 20.29 -3.75
CA GLY A 64 -8.42 21.12 -2.93
C GLY A 64 -7.65 20.35 -1.85
N LYS A 65 -7.73 19.01 -1.85
CA LYS A 65 -6.86 18.18 -1.03
C LYS A 65 -5.42 18.31 -1.54
N SER A 66 -4.46 18.29 -0.63
CA SER A 66 -3.04 18.50 -0.98
C SER A 66 -2.09 17.54 -0.27
N SER A 67 -2.61 16.66 0.60
CA SER A 67 -1.79 15.72 1.32
C SER A 67 -2.46 14.36 1.48
N SER A 68 -1.60 13.36 1.66
CA SER A 68 -1.92 12.02 2.12
C SER A 68 -1.03 11.70 3.31
N SER A 69 -1.26 10.59 4.00
CA SER A 69 -0.47 10.22 5.15
C SER A 69 -0.02 8.77 5.10
N THR A 70 1.26 8.53 5.44
CA THR A 70 1.75 7.17 5.69
C THR A 70 1.14 6.64 6.98
N TYR A 71 0.78 5.35 7.00
CA TYR A 71 0.11 4.70 8.13
C TYR A 71 -1.29 5.24 8.49
N GLY A 72 -1.82 6.24 7.77
CA GLY A 72 -3.19 6.73 7.97
C GLY A 72 -4.25 5.72 7.56
N ASN A 73 -5.41 5.73 8.19
CA ASN A 73 -6.46 4.74 7.89
C ASN A 73 -7.13 4.95 6.52
N GLY A 74 -6.93 6.12 5.88
CA GLY A 74 -7.65 6.48 4.67
C GLY A 74 -9.10 6.86 4.94
N GLY A 75 -10.01 6.48 4.04
CA GLY A 75 -11.44 6.81 4.17
C GLY A 75 -11.77 8.26 3.83
N GLY A 76 -10.90 8.97 3.10
CA GLY A 76 -11.19 10.28 2.55
C GLY A 76 -12.54 10.34 1.84
N GLU A 77 -13.30 11.43 2.03
CA GLU A 77 -14.60 11.64 1.38
C GLU A 77 -14.56 11.40 -0.13
N MET A 78 -15.45 10.58 -0.67
CA MET A 78 -15.55 10.39 -2.11
C MET A 78 -15.86 11.72 -2.80
N VAL A 79 -15.05 12.09 -3.80
CA VAL A 79 -15.26 13.32 -4.56
C VAL A 79 -15.44 13.01 -6.03
N LYS A 80 -16.35 13.73 -6.69
CA LYS A 80 -16.51 13.64 -8.13
C LYS A 80 -15.36 14.38 -8.81
N ALA A 81 -14.60 13.69 -9.66
CA ALA A 81 -13.52 14.32 -10.40
C ALA A 81 -14.09 15.41 -11.34
N GLY A 82 -13.64 16.65 -11.16
CA GLY A 82 -14.10 17.80 -11.95
C GLY A 82 -13.40 17.94 -13.32
N SER A 83 -12.25 17.26 -13.49
CA SER A 83 -11.37 17.41 -14.64
C SER A 83 -10.50 16.18 -14.83
N GLY A 84 -9.78 16.14 -15.96
CA GLY A 84 -8.87 15.06 -16.29
C GLY A 84 -9.60 13.80 -16.75
N PRO A 85 -8.86 12.68 -16.84
CA PRO A 85 -9.38 11.48 -17.49
C PRO A 85 -10.55 10.79 -16.75
N PHE A 86 -10.71 11.09 -15.46
CA PHE A 86 -11.80 10.58 -14.61
C PHE A 86 -12.93 11.58 -14.42
N LYS A 87 -13.05 12.62 -15.26
CA LYS A 87 -14.09 13.64 -15.09
C LYS A 87 -15.47 12.99 -14.99
N GLY A 88 -16.13 13.21 -13.86
CA GLY A 88 -17.46 12.65 -13.56
C GLY A 88 -17.46 11.38 -12.70
N GLU A 89 -16.31 10.71 -12.54
CA GLU A 89 -16.18 9.54 -11.67
C GLU A 89 -15.98 9.93 -10.20
N LEU A 90 -16.42 9.07 -9.29
CA LEU A 90 -16.15 9.22 -7.86
C LEU A 90 -14.74 8.72 -7.54
N LEU A 91 -13.99 9.48 -6.74
CA LEU A 91 -12.63 9.18 -6.31
C LEU A 91 -12.53 9.20 -4.78
N GLY A 92 -11.93 8.17 -4.18
CA GLY A 92 -11.70 8.09 -2.74
C GLY A 92 -12.64 7.13 -2.00
N GLY A 93 -12.68 7.23 -0.67
CA GLY A 93 -13.49 6.38 0.21
C GLY A 93 -12.78 5.12 0.71
N GLY A 94 -11.80 4.62 -0.03
CA GLY A 94 -11.05 3.41 0.30
C GLY A 94 -10.23 3.55 1.58
N THR A 95 -10.20 2.45 2.33
CA THR A 95 -9.58 2.37 3.64
C THR A 95 -8.37 1.45 3.64
N ARG A 96 -7.52 1.53 4.68
CA ARG A 96 -6.33 0.68 4.78
C ARG A 96 -6.65 -0.82 4.80
N THR A 97 -7.81 -1.20 5.32
CA THR A 97 -8.25 -2.61 5.35
C THR A 97 -8.49 -3.19 3.96
N GLU A 98 -8.63 -2.33 2.94
CA GLU A 98 -8.92 -2.70 1.55
C GLU A 98 -7.73 -2.41 0.62
N VAL A 99 -6.55 -2.12 1.18
CA VAL A 99 -5.37 -1.73 0.40
C VAL A 99 -4.81 -2.90 -0.40
N TYR A 100 -4.86 -4.11 0.15
CA TYR A 100 -4.30 -5.29 -0.48
C TYR A 100 -5.19 -5.80 -1.62
N GLY A 101 -4.61 -5.88 -2.82
CA GLY A 101 -5.19 -6.59 -3.96
C GLY A 101 -4.67 -8.02 -4.09
N THR A 102 -4.52 -8.49 -5.33
CA THR A 102 -3.89 -9.77 -5.69
C THR A 102 -2.77 -9.51 -6.70
N SER A 103 -2.21 -10.56 -7.31
CA SER A 103 -1.29 -10.44 -8.45
C SER A 103 -2.00 -10.08 -9.78
N VAL A 104 -3.33 -9.91 -9.77
CA VAL A 104 -4.14 -9.62 -10.95
C VAL A 104 -4.55 -8.15 -10.94
N TYR A 105 -4.37 -7.50 -12.08
CA TYR A 105 -4.75 -6.10 -12.28
C TYR A 105 -6.26 -5.91 -12.12
N GLY A 106 -6.68 -4.80 -11.50
CA GLY A 106 -8.08 -4.54 -11.17
C GLY A 106 -8.56 -5.26 -9.90
N SER A 107 -7.67 -5.92 -9.15
CA SER A 107 -7.98 -6.41 -7.80
C SER A 107 -8.10 -5.24 -6.80
N GLY A 108 -8.92 -5.42 -5.77
CA GLY A 108 -9.16 -4.40 -4.74
C GLY A 108 -10.26 -3.37 -5.07
N TYR A 109 -10.99 -3.56 -6.17
CA TYR A 109 -12.19 -2.78 -6.47
C TYR A 109 -13.44 -3.44 -5.82
N PRO A 110 -14.28 -2.69 -5.07
CA PRO A 110 -15.45 -3.26 -4.37
C PRO A 110 -16.58 -3.71 -5.31
N THR A 111 -16.72 -3.05 -6.45
CA THR A 111 -17.58 -3.48 -7.57
C THR A 111 -16.77 -3.36 -8.86
N ARG A 112 -17.13 -4.16 -9.87
CA ARG A 112 -16.38 -4.32 -11.13
C ARG A 112 -15.74 -3.01 -11.60
N TYR A 113 -14.52 -3.11 -12.11
CA TYR A 113 -13.62 -2.05 -12.61
C TYR A 113 -14.24 -0.99 -13.56
N HIS A 114 -15.50 -1.15 -13.98
CA HIS A 114 -16.21 -0.24 -14.86
C HIS A 114 -17.35 0.50 -14.12
N GLY A 115 -17.33 1.83 -14.17
CA GLY A 115 -18.46 2.71 -13.82
C GLY A 115 -18.77 2.84 -12.32
N SER A 116 -17.87 2.39 -11.44
CA SER A 116 -18.07 2.39 -9.98
C SER A 116 -17.30 3.50 -9.24
N GLY A 117 -16.55 4.35 -9.96
CA GLY A 117 -15.53 5.20 -9.37
C GLY A 117 -14.26 4.45 -8.94
N LEU A 118 -13.23 5.21 -8.56
CA LEU A 118 -12.00 4.69 -7.97
C LEU A 118 -12.09 4.76 -6.44
N PRO A 119 -11.85 3.66 -5.71
CA PRO A 119 -11.86 3.67 -4.25
C PRO A 119 -10.72 4.51 -3.66
N TYR A 120 -9.71 4.86 -4.45
CA TYR A 120 -8.61 5.72 -4.02
C TYR A 120 -8.50 6.92 -4.95
N TYR A 121 -7.95 8.03 -4.44
CA TYR A 121 -7.73 9.25 -5.22
C TYR A 121 -6.62 9.15 -6.26
N TYR A 122 -6.02 7.98 -6.41
CA TYR A 122 -4.83 7.76 -7.21
C TYR A 122 -5.17 6.89 -8.41
N TYR A 123 -4.58 7.23 -9.54
CA TYR A 123 -4.91 6.59 -10.80
C TYR A 123 -4.21 5.22 -10.91
N PRO A 124 -4.86 4.21 -11.52
CA PRO A 124 -4.26 2.90 -11.73
C PRO A 124 -2.96 2.97 -12.53
N VAL A 125 -2.03 2.06 -12.23
CA VAL A 125 -0.80 1.86 -13.01
C VAL A 125 -1.17 1.56 -14.46
N VAL A 126 -0.39 2.08 -15.41
CA VAL A 126 -0.57 1.81 -16.84
C VAL A 126 0.69 1.12 -17.33
N TRP A 127 0.57 -0.10 -17.86
CA TRP A 127 1.71 -0.92 -18.26
C TRP A 127 2.32 -0.51 -19.61
N GLY A 128 1.79 0.54 -20.24
CA GLY A 128 2.29 1.07 -21.51
C GLY A 128 1.98 0.18 -22.72
N THR A 129 2.49 0.57 -23.88
CA THR A 129 2.27 -0.12 -25.16
C THR A 129 3.55 -0.80 -25.61
N VAL A 130 3.45 -2.01 -26.15
CA VAL A 130 4.54 -2.63 -26.90
C VAL A 130 4.64 -1.95 -28.27
N TRP A 131 5.42 -0.87 -28.38
CA TRP A 131 5.78 -0.28 -29.67
C TRP A 131 7.07 -0.93 -30.17
N GLY A 132 6.93 -1.95 -31.02
CA GLY A 132 8.07 -2.53 -31.74
C GLY A 132 8.03 -4.06 -31.80
N THR A 133 7.73 -4.57 -33.01
CA THR A 133 8.15 -5.88 -33.54
C THR A 133 7.65 -7.18 -32.86
N GLY A 134 6.42 -7.24 -32.33
CA GLY A 134 5.81 -8.52 -31.89
C GLY A 134 4.28 -8.47 -31.66
N PRO A 135 3.52 -9.58 -31.78
CA PRO A 135 2.14 -9.55 -32.29
C PRO A 135 1.00 -9.40 -31.27
N VAL A 136 1.24 -8.98 -30.02
CA VAL A 136 0.13 -8.80 -29.07
C VAL A 136 0.33 -7.55 -28.19
N PRO A 137 -0.34 -6.43 -28.49
CA PRO A 137 -0.43 -5.32 -27.53
C PRO A 137 -1.05 -5.85 -26.22
N TYR A 138 -0.61 -5.34 -25.06
CA TYR A 138 -1.23 -5.72 -23.80
C TYR A 138 -2.75 -5.55 -23.88
N PRO A 139 -3.53 -6.44 -23.23
CA PRO A 139 -4.97 -6.25 -23.12
C PRO A 139 -5.31 -4.82 -22.71
N THR A 140 -6.38 -4.28 -23.28
CA THR A 140 -6.75 -2.87 -23.09
C THR A 140 -6.89 -2.49 -21.62
N TYR A 141 -7.26 -3.42 -20.74
CA TYR A 141 -7.34 -3.17 -19.30
C TYR A 141 -5.98 -2.90 -18.62
N LEU A 142 -4.86 -3.44 -19.13
CA LEU A 142 -3.52 -3.17 -18.61
C LEU A 142 -2.92 -1.88 -19.18
N ASN A 143 -3.38 -1.47 -20.36
CA ASN A 143 -2.85 -0.36 -21.11
C ASN A 143 -3.95 0.67 -21.43
N ARG A 144 -4.43 1.32 -20.37
CA ARG A 144 -5.42 2.41 -20.47
C ARG A 144 -4.77 3.79 -20.50
N THR A 145 -3.78 4.00 -21.36
CA THR A 145 -3.15 5.33 -21.52
C THR A 145 -4.15 6.40 -21.94
N GLU A 146 -5.20 6.03 -22.68
CA GLU A 146 -6.29 6.94 -23.06
C GLU A 146 -7.13 7.37 -21.85
N GLU A 147 -7.42 6.42 -20.94
CA GLU A 147 -8.26 6.68 -19.76
C GLU A 147 -7.48 7.20 -18.56
N TYR A 148 -6.19 6.89 -18.40
CA TYR A 148 -5.42 7.28 -17.19
C TYR A 148 -4.27 8.23 -17.49
N GLY A 149 -4.04 8.52 -18.77
CA GLY A 149 -2.87 9.23 -19.25
C GLY A 149 -1.63 8.35 -19.29
N GLN A 150 -0.58 8.88 -19.93
CA GLN A 150 0.73 8.22 -20.01
C GLN A 150 1.36 8.03 -18.61
N PRO A 151 2.25 7.03 -18.43
CA PRO A 151 3.02 6.87 -17.20
C PRO A 151 3.75 8.14 -16.75
N THR A 152 4.26 8.92 -17.70
CA THR A 152 5.01 10.17 -17.48
C THR A 152 4.12 11.40 -17.24
N ASN A 153 2.80 11.25 -17.13
CA ASN A 153 1.88 12.37 -16.95
C ASN A 153 2.00 12.98 -15.53
N ASN A 154 2.49 14.22 -15.46
CA ASN A 154 2.67 14.96 -14.19
C ASN A 154 1.36 15.45 -13.56
N SER A 155 0.25 15.45 -14.28
CA SER A 155 -1.07 15.86 -13.78
C SER A 155 -1.79 14.74 -13.01
N ARG A 156 -1.18 13.56 -12.93
CA ARG A 156 -1.70 12.45 -12.11
C ARG A 156 -1.63 12.83 -10.62
N PRO A 157 -2.59 12.38 -9.79
CA PRO A 157 -2.50 12.51 -8.34
C PRO A 157 -1.20 11.88 -7.83
N GLY A 158 -0.39 12.68 -7.12
CA GLY A 158 0.92 12.26 -6.64
C GLY A 158 2.06 12.38 -7.67
N GLY A 159 1.78 12.72 -8.93
CA GLY A 159 2.76 12.91 -10.00
C GLY A 159 2.91 11.71 -10.94
N PRO A 160 3.94 11.70 -11.81
CA PRO A 160 4.15 10.63 -12.78
C PRO A 160 4.42 9.29 -12.08
N LEU A 161 4.30 8.18 -12.82
CA LEU A 161 4.68 6.88 -12.31
C LEU A 161 6.21 6.81 -12.14
N MET A 162 6.62 6.38 -10.95
CA MET A 162 8.00 6.19 -10.56
C MET A 162 8.19 4.75 -10.11
N GLN A 163 9.42 4.28 -10.14
CA GLN A 163 9.79 2.96 -9.70
C GLN A 163 11.09 2.97 -8.91
N VAL A 164 11.29 1.90 -8.15
CA VAL A 164 12.54 1.58 -7.44
C VAL A 164 12.83 0.10 -7.58
N THR A 165 14.11 -0.24 -7.60
CA THR A 165 14.61 -1.62 -7.57
C THR A 165 15.03 -1.98 -6.15
N LEU A 166 14.58 -3.13 -5.68
CA LEU A 166 14.76 -3.64 -4.33
C LEU A 166 15.34 -5.05 -4.42
N ARG A 167 16.61 -5.21 -4.09
CA ARG A 167 17.35 -6.47 -4.25
C ARG A 167 17.53 -7.17 -2.91
N SER A 168 17.36 -8.50 -2.94
CA SER A 168 17.66 -9.35 -1.78
C SER A 168 19.15 -9.35 -1.46
N ASN A 169 19.46 -9.41 -0.16
CA ASN A 169 20.82 -9.62 0.34
C ASN A 169 21.13 -11.12 0.57
N THR A 170 20.13 -11.99 0.47
CA THR A 170 20.25 -13.43 0.76
C THR A 170 20.11 -14.31 -0.48
N THR A 171 19.50 -13.77 -1.55
CA THR A 171 19.26 -14.46 -2.82
C THR A 171 19.46 -13.47 -3.98
N ASP A 172 19.33 -13.96 -5.22
CA ASP A 172 19.30 -13.12 -6.43
C ASP A 172 17.91 -12.53 -6.75
N SER A 173 16.98 -12.52 -5.78
CA SER A 173 15.64 -11.97 -6.00
C SER A 173 15.69 -10.45 -6.19
N THR A 174 15.15 -9.98 -7.30
CA THR A 174 14.95 -8.55 -7.60
C THR A 174 13.46 -8.24 -7.62
N PHE A 175 13.06 -7.26 -6.81
CA PHE A 175 11.71 -6.73 -6.80
C PHE A 175 11.69 -5.31 -7.34
N HIS A 176 10.59 -4.91 -7.97
CA HIS A 176 10.34 -3.51 -8.29
C HIS A 176 9.07 -3.04 -7.61
N PHE A 177 9.11 -1.83 -7.06
CA PHE A 177 7.91 -1.17 -6.56
C PHE A 177 7.59 0.02 -7.46
N LEU A 178 6.36 0.05 -7.99
CA LEU A 178 5.88 1.02 -8.97
C LEU A 178 4.61 1.68 -8.45
N ALA A 179 4.59 3.02 -8.38
CA ALA A 179 3.45 3.83 -7.97
C ALA A 179 3.61 5.29 -8.47
N ASP A 180 2.74 6.21 -8.06
CA ASP A 180 2.95 7.64 -8.27
C ASP A 180 4.20 8.17 -7.53
N ASN A 181 4.75 9.27 -8.02
CA ASN A 181 5.98 9.89 -7.51
C ASN A 181 5.95 10.11 -5.99
N SER A 182 4.90 10.76 -5.47
CA SER A 182 4.77 11.05 -4.04
C SER A 182 4.75 9.77 -3.19
N THR A 183 4.07 8.72 -3.67
CA THR A 183 4.03 7.41 -3.02
C THR A 183 5.42 6.74 -2.99
N VAL A 184 6.15 6.68 -4.11
CA VAL A 184 7.45 5.99 -4.15
C VAL A 184 8.50 6.73 -3.31
N TYR A 185 8.55 8.06 -3.37
CA TYR A 185 9.49 8.85 -2.56
C TYR A 185 9.22 8.75 -1.05
N SER A 186 7.94 8.63 -0.65
CA SER A 186 7.60 8.48 0.77
C SER A 186 7.85 7.06 1.29
N LEU A 187 7.65 6.04 0.45
CA LEU A 187 7.82 4.64 0.85
C LEU A 187 9.25 4.12 0.79
N LEU A 188 10.08 4.55 -0.18
CA LEU A 188 11.45 4.05 -0.32
C LEU A 188 12.27 4.11 0.98
N PRO A 189 12.35 5.23 1.73
CA PRO A 189 13.10 5.25 2.98
C PRO A 189 12.50 4.34 4.06
N ILE A 190 11.19 4.14 4.08
CA ILE A 190 10.50 3.24 5.02
C ILE A 190 10.82 1.78 4.70
N ILE A 191 10.74 1.40 3.42
CA ILE A 191 11.10 0.07 2.93
C ILE A 191 12.56 -0.24 3.26
N ARG A 192 13.47 0.68 2.93
CA ARG A 192 14.90 0.50 3.22
C ARG A 192 15.14 0.33 4.71
N ALA A 193 14.56 1.18 5.55
CA ALA A 193 14.73 1.08 7.00
C ALA A 193 14.21 -0.25 7.56
N ASN A 194 12.98 -0.64 7.22
CA ASN A 194 12.35 -1.83 7.78
C ASN A 194 12.97 -3.13 7.23
N CYS A 195 13.14 -3.25 5.92
CA CYS A 195 13.55 -4.51 5.31
C CYS A 195 15.07 -4.76 5.32
N SER A 196 15.89 -3.71 5.46
CA SER A 196 17.32 -3.91 5.72
C SER A 196 17.62 -4.23 7.19
N ALA A 197 16.81 -3.74 8.14
CA ALA A 197 16.97 -4.08 9.57
C ALA A 197 16.79 -5.59 9.84
N HIS A 198 16.04 -6.30 8.98
CA HIS A 198 15.90 -7.75 9.03
C HIS A 198 16.93 -8.51 8.18
N GLY A 199 17.91 -7.82 7.60
CA GLY A 199 19.00 -8.43 6.83
C GLY A 199 18.64 -8.91 5.42
N ASN A 200 17.39 -8.70 4.97
CA ASN A 200 16.89 -9.29 3.73
C ASN A 200 16.98 -8.36 2.51
N LEU A 201 17.03 -7.04 2.72
CA LEU A 201 17.22 -6.05 1.65
C LEU A 201 18.66 -5.57 1.59
N ASP A 202 19.29 -5.66 0.42
CA ASP A 202 20.62 -5.10 0.17
C ASP A 202 20.52 -3.61 -0.20
N ASN A 203 20.90 -2.76 0.75
CA ASN A 203 20.90 -1.31 0.57
C ASN A 203 21.95 -0.81 -0.43
N ALA A 204 23.03 -1.57 -0.70
CA ALA A 204 24.10 -1.17 -1.60
C ALA A 204 23.68 -1.34 -3.07
N THR A 205 22.93 -2.40 -3.38
CA THR A 205 22.46 -2.69 -4.73
C THR A 205 21.03 -2.22 -5.02
N SER A 206 20.21 -2.00 -3.97
CA SER A 206 18.86 -1.41 -4.13
C SER A 206 18.91 0.09 -4.40
N SER A 207 17.90 0.61 -5.11
CA SER A 207 17.77 2.03 -5.42
C SER A 207 17.82 2.92 -4.17
N SER A 208 18.65 3.96 -4.22
CA SER A 208 18.69 5.02 -3.20
C SER A 208 17.72 6.17 -3.50
N VAL A 209 17.34 6.33 -4.78
CA VAL A 209 16.38 7.31 -5.28
C VAL A 209 15.42 6.66 -6.28
N PRO A 210 14.15 7.08 -6.34
CA PRO A 210 13.22 6.65 -7.37
C PRO A 210 13.62 7.17 -8.76
N PHE A 211 13.28 6.40 -9.79
CA PHE A 211 13.45 6.80 -11.19
C PHE A 211 12.13 6.66 -11.96
N VAL A 212 12.04 7.35 -13.10
CA VAL A 212 10.80 7.41 -13.89
C VAL A 212 10.49 6.04 -14.49
N TYR A 213 9.23 5.64 -14.40
CA TYR A 213 8.71 4.50 -15.16
C TYR A 213 8.10 5.00 -16.47
N VAL A 214 8.60 4.50 -17.59
CA VAL A 214 8.20 4.97 -18.92
C VAL A 214 7.12 4.06 -19.52
N GLY A 215 7.11 2.78 -19.14
CA GLY A 215 6.19 1.78 -19.67
C GLY A 215 6.54 1.41 -21.11
N ASN A 216 7.83 1.33 -21.42
CA ASN A 216 8.32 0.88 -22.71
C ASN A 216 8.96 -0.50 -22.55
N PRO A 217 8.46 -1.57 -23.19
CA PRO A 217 9.05 -2.90 -23.09
C PRO A 217 10.46 -3.00 -23.70
N GLY A 218 10.90 -2.00 -24.47
CA GLY A 218 12.28 -1.87 -24.91
C GLY A 218 13.24 -1.41 -23.80
N ASN A 219 12.72 -0.90 -22.68
CA ASN A 219 13.52 -0.58 -21.51
C ASN A 219 13.59 -1.81 -20.60
N ALA A 220 14.73 -2.51 -20.61
CA ALA A 220 14.95 -3.68 -19.77
C ALA A 220 14.86 -3.40 -18.26
N SER A 221 14.87 -2.12 -17.84
CA SER A 221 14.72 -1.73 -16.43
C SER A 221 13.26 -1.58 -15.99
N ASP A 222 12.31 -1.51 -16.92
CA ASP A 222 10.89 -1.37 -16.60
C ASP A 222 10.29 -2.76 -16.29
N PRO A 223 9.60 -2.94 -15.15
CA PRO A 223 8.97 -4.21 -14.82
C PRO A 223 7.79 -4.50 -15.75
N LEU A 224 7.50 -5.79 -15.95
CA LEU A 224 6.39 -6.23 -16.79
C LEU A 224 5.13 -6.50 -15.96
N PRO A 225 3.92 -6.40 -16.55
CA PRO A 225 2.69 -6.78 -15.86
C PRO A 225 2.68 -8.25 -15.42
N THR A 226 3.35 -9.12 -16.18
CA THR A 226 3.51 -10.56 -15.86
C THR A 226 4.35 -10.79 -14.60
N ASP A 227 5.09 -9.79 -14.15
CA ASP A 227 5.92 -9.87 -12.96
C ASP A 227 5.19 -9.37 -11.71
N ALA A 228 3.96 -8.87 -11.84
CA ALA A 228 3.17 -8.39 -10.71
C ALA A 228 2.86 -9.52 -9.72
N VAL A 229 3.33 -9.36 -8.47
CA VAL A 229 3.05 -10.29 -7.37
C VAL A 229 1.96 -9.75 -6.44
N GLN A 230 1.84 -8.42 -6.33
CA GLN A 230 0.86 -7.80 -5.45
C GLN A 230 0.51 -6.39 -5.93
N TYR A 231 -0.76 -6.15 -6.23
CA TYR A 231 -1.32 -4.80 -6.39
C TYR A 231 -1.76 -4.23 -5.05
N TYR A 232 -1.67 -2.92 -4.92
CA TYR A 232 -2.15 -2.17 -3.77
C TYR A 232 -3.04 -1.01 -4.22
N ARG A 233 -3.92 -0.57 -3.31
CA ARG A 233 -4.81 0.58 -3.52
C ARG A 233 -5.53 0.51 -4.87
N ALA A 234 -6.23 -0.59 -5.11
CA ALA A 234 -6.97 -0.85 -6.35
C ALA A 234 -6.12 -0.61 -7.61
N SER A 235 -4.96 -1.27 -7.69
CA SER A 235 -4.01 -1.20 -8.83
C SER A 235 -3.34 0.16 -9.08
N SER A 236 -3.42 1.11 -8.14
CA SER A 236 -2.64 2.38 -8.22
C SER A 236 -1.18 2.25 -7.77
N ALA A 237 -0.81 1.12 -7.18
CA ALA A 237 0.57 0.74 -6.90
C ALA A 237 0.75 -0.77 -7.08
N VAL A 238 1.97 -1.21 -7.38
CA VAL A 238 2.28 -2.62 -7.62
C VAL A 238 3.69 -2.97 -7.14
N LEU A 239 3.81 -4.15 -6.56
CA LEU A 239 5.08 -4.84 -6.33
C LEU A 239 5.22 -5.93 -7.38
N THR A 240 6.37 -5.96 -8.06
CA THR A 240 6.73 -6.98 -9.05
C THR A 240 7.96 -7.76 -8.61
N LEU A 241 8.11 -8.96 -9.17
CA LEU A 241 9.25 -9.85 -9.00
C LEU A 241 9.80 -10.22 -10.37
N GLU A 242 11.06 -9.86 -10.62
CA GLU A 242 11.74 -10.16 -11.88
C GLU A 242 11.73 -11.69 -12.14
N GLY A 243 11.29 -12.09 -13.33
CA GLY A 243 11.25 -13.50 -13.75
C GLY A 243 10.06 -14.32 -13.25
N TYR A 244 9.09 -13.72 -12.54
CA TYR A 244 7.90 -14.44 -12.07
C TYR A 244 7.06 -15.01 -13.24
N ASN A 245 6.86 -14.21 -14.29
CA ASN A 245 6.20 -14.61 -15.53
C ASN A 245 4.83 -15.31 -15.30
N ASN A 246 3.89 -14.57 -14.73
CA ASN A 246 2.50 -14.97 -14.54
C ASN A 246 1.65 -14.58 -15.76
N THR A 247 1.70 -15.38 -16.82
CA THR A 247 1.04 -15.09 -18.11
C THR A 247 -0.48 -14.98 -18.04
N ILE A 248 -1.12 -15.45 -16.96
CA ILE A 248 -2.57 -15.35 -16.79
C ILE A 248 -3.06 -13.90 -16.77
N VAL A 249 -2.20 -12.95 -16.39
CA VAL A 249 -2.51 -11.51 -16.39
C VAL A 249 -2.67 -10.95 -17.80
N LEU A 250 -2.24 -11.69 -18.83
CA LEU A 250 -2.43 -11.34 -20.24
C LEU A 250 -3.65 -12.04 -20.84
N SER A 251 -4.28 -12.97 -20.11
CA SER A 251 -5.41 -13.72 -20.61
C SER A 251 -6.68 -12.86 -20.62
N SER A 252 -7.58 -13.17 -21.56
CA SER A 252 -8.95 -12.68 -21.57
C SER A 252 -9.87 -13.52 -20.68
N THR A 253 -9.36 -14.60 -20.08
CA THR A 253 -10.17 -15.50 -19.24
C THR A 253 -10.40 -14.87 -17.87
N PRO A 254 -11.63 -14.47 -17.53
CA PRO A 254 -11.94 -14.02 -16.19
C PRO A 254 -11.69 -15.17 -15.19
N ASN A 255 -11.12 -14.85 -14.03
CA ASN A 255 -10.83 -15.79 -12.93
C ASN A 255 -9.72 -16.83 -13.18
N GLY A 256 -8.80 -16.54 -14.10
CA GLY A 256 -7.57 -17.33 -14.22
C GLY A 256 -6.81 -17.39 -12.89
N THR A 257 -6.30 -18.57 -12.53
CA THR A 257 -5.52 -18.76 -11.30
C THR A 257 -4.11 -18.19 -11.50
N ALA A 258 -3.66 -17.36 -10.56
CA ALA A 258 -2.28 -16.86 -10.56
C ALA A 258 -1.29 -18.02 -10.43
N LYS A 259 -0.18 -17.93 -11.16
CA LYS A 259 0.96 -18.84 -11.00
C LYS A 259 1.44 -18.80 -9.53
N SER A 260 2.00 -19.89 -9.03
CA SER A 260 2.65 -19.86 -7.71
C SER A 260 3.97 -19.09 -7.78
N ILE A 261 4.32 -18.39 -6.69
CA ILE A 261 5.63 -17.74 -6.55
C ILE A 261 6.74 -18.82 -6.64
N PRO A 262 7.81 -18.62 -7.44
CA PRO A 262 8.90 -19.58 -7.57
C PRO A 262 9.58 -19.87 -6.23
N SER A 263 10.04 -21.11 -6.02
CA SER A 263 10.66 -21.55 -4.77
C SER A 263 12.02 -20.93 -4.45
N GLY A 264 12.70 -20.34 -5.45
CA GLY A 264 13.98 -19.64 -5.28
C GLY A 264 13.86 -18.17 -4.85
N VAL A 265 12.65 -17.67 -4.62
CA VAL A 265 12.40 -16.29 -4.22
C VAL A 265 12.69 -16.09 -2.74
N ASP A 266 13.30 -14.96 -2.38
CA ASP A 266 13.41 -14.51 -0.99
C ASP A 266 12.01 -14.17 -0.45
N SER A 267 11.37 -15.19 0.12
CA SER A 267 10.04 -15.09 0.72
C SER A 267 10.04 -14.18 1.95
N THR A 268 11.17 -14.05 2.65
CA THR A 268 11.32 -13.18 3.81
C THR A 268 11.34 -11.71 3.40
N LEU A 269 12.10 -11.37 2.35
CA LEU A 269 12.06 -10.04 1.75
C LEU A 269 10.68 -9.74 1.18
N LEU A 270 10.10 -10.66 0.39
CA LEU A 270 8.76 -10.47 -0.17
C LEU A 270 7.71 -10.18 0.92
N ALA A 271 7.72 -10.94 2.01
CA ALA A 271 6.83 -10.71 3.15
C ALA A 271 7.08 -9.33 3.79
N CYS A 272 8.36 -8.96 4.00
CA CYS A 272 8.70 -7.64 4.54
C CYS A 272 8.22 -6.49 3.66
N LEU A 273 8.41 -6.59 2.35
CA LEU A 273 7.95 -5.61 1.37
C LEU A 273 6.43 -5.51 1.41
N ASN A 274 5.72 -6.63 1.35
CA ASN A 274 4.26 -6.67 1.32
C ASN A 274 3.63 -6.05 2.59
N VAL A 275 4.15 -6.42 3.76
CA VAL A 275 3.74 -5.84 5.04
C VAL A 275 4.06 -4.35 5.06
N THR A 276 5.31 -3.97 4.81
CA THR A 276 5.74 -2.56 4.90
C THR A 276 4.95 -1.66 3.96
N ILE A 277 4.76 -2.07 2.70
CA ILE A 277 4.00 -1.30 1.71
C ILE A 277 2.54 -1.17 2.15
N GLY A 278 1.85 -2.27 2.47
CA GLY A 278 0.42 -2.17 2.80
C GLY A 278 0.13 -1.36 4.07
N PHE A 279 1.00 -1.44 5.08
CA PHE A 279 0.89 -0.60 6.29
C PHE A 279 1.22 0.87 6.03
N ALA A 280 2.28 1.16 5.26
CA ALA A 280 2.81 2.51 5.14
C ALA A 280 2.31 3.29 3.91
N ILE A 281 1.70 2.64 2.91
CA ILE A 281 1.36 3.29 1.62
C ILE A 281 0.47 4.50 1.87
N PRO A 282 0.78 5.71 1.34
CA PRO A 282 0.04 6.90 1.68
C PRO A 282 -1.44 6.79 1.31
N LEU A 283 -2.31 7.21 2.23
CA LEU A 283 -3.75 7.33 1.99
C LEU A 283 -4.22 8.74 2.32
N VAL A 284 -5.24 9.20 1.61
CA VAL A 284 -5.91 10.46 1.92
C VAL A 284 -6.91 10.18 3.03
N ASP A 285 -6.68 10.79 4.18
CA ASP A 285 -7.54 10.60 5.35
C ASP A 285 -8.89 11.32 5.21
N SER A 286 -9.87 10.85 5.97
CA SER A 286 -11.14 11.55 6.12
C SER A 286 -10.93 12.93 6.74
N SER A 287 -11.52 13.96 6.13
CA SER A 287 -11.59 15.33 6.68
C SER A 287 -12.29 15.37 8.06
N GLY A 288 -12.96 14.28 8.44
CA GLY A 288 -13.64 14.07 9.71
C GLY A 288 -12.90 13.19 10.71
N ALA A 289 -11.71 12.66 10.40
CA ALA A 289 -10.80 12.13 11.40
C ALA A 289 -10.27 13.33 12.19
N LYS A 290 -11.13 13.90 13.04
CA LYS A 290 -10.72 14.69 14.18
C LYS A 290 -9.61 13.85 14.78
N LYS A 291 -8.37 14.35 14.76
CA LYS A 291 -7.33 13.83 15.61
C LYS A 291 -8.04 13.69 16.94
N SER A 292 -8.26 12.45 17.40
CA SER A 292 -8.76 12.21 18.73
C SER A 292 -7.62 12.67 19.60
N HIS A 293 -7.55 13.98 19.81
CA HIS A 293 -6.78 14.58 20.86
C HIS A 293 -7.37 13.89 22.08
N LEU A 294 -6.63 12.92 22.60
CA LEU A 294 -6.89 12.38 23.90
C LEU A 294 -7.13 13.61 24.78
N PRO A 295 -8.29 13.72 25.44
CA PRO A 295 -8.57 14.89 26.26
C PRO A 295 -7.36 15.09 27.17
N ALA A 296 -6.95 16.34 27.43
CA ALA A 296 -5.72 16.61 28.17
C ALA A 296 -5.65 15.77 29.47
N GLY A 297 -6.80 15.49 30.10
CA GLY A 297 -6.93 14.59 31.24
C GLY A 297 -6.52 13.13 30.99
N ALA A 298 -6.74 12.56 29.80
CA ALA A 298 -6.28 11.21 29.46
C ALA A 298 -4.75 11.15 29.29
N ILE A 299 -4.13 12.20 28.72
CA ILE A 299 -2.67 12.29 28.63
C ILE A 299 -2.06 12.41 30.04
N VAL A 300 -2.62 13.30 30.88
CA VAL A 300 -2.21 13.46 32.28
C VAL A 300 -2.41 12.15 33.06
N GLY A 301 -3.52 11.45 32.84
CA GLY A 301 -3.80 10.15 33.47
C GLY A 301 -2.80 9.07 33.10
N ILE A 302 -2.36 8.99 31.84
CA ILE A 302 -1.33 8.02 31.41
C ILE A 302 0.02 8.35 32.05
N VAL A 303 0.40 9.62 32.12
CA VAL A 303 1.68 10.05 32.74
C VAL A 303 1.66 9.78 34.24
N ILE A 304 0.59 10.14 34.94
CA ILE A 304 0.48 9.88 36.40
C ILE A 304 0.40 8.38 36.67
N GLY A 305 -0.38 7.63 35.87
CA GLY A 305 -0.52 6.19 36.01
C GLY A 305 0.80 5.44 35.80
N SER A 306 1.59 5.83 34.79
CA SER A 306 2.91 5.23 34.53
C SER A 306 3.93 5.56 35.63
N LEU A 307 3.94 6.79 36.15
CA LEU A 307 4.78 7.16 37.30
C LEU A 307 4.39 6.42 38.58
N ALA A 308 3.08 6.28 38.86
CA ALA A 308 2.58 5.54 40.01
C ALA A 308 2.94 4.04 39.91
N LEU A 309 2.79 3.44 38.72
CA LEU A 309 3.17 2.05 38.48
C LEU A 309 4.68 1.84 38.68
N LEU A 310 5.52 2.74 38.17
CA LEU A 310 6.97 2.70 38.40
C LEU A 310 7.32 2.80 39.89
N LEU A 311 6.63 3.65 40.65
CA LEU A 311 6.85 3.83 42.07
C LEU A 311 6.41 2.58 42.87
N ILE A 312 5.28 1.98 42.51
CA ILE A 312 4.83 0.69 43.08
C ILE A 312 5.84 -0.41 42.77
N CYS A 313 6.28 -0.53 41.51
CA CYS A 313 7.31 -1.48 41.11
C CYS A 313 8.60 -1.28 41.90
N TYR A 314 9.05 -0.03 42.08
CA TYR A 314 10.23 0.29 42.86
C TYR A 314 10.09 -0.15 44.32
N VAL A 315 8.96 0.16 44.98
CA VAL A 315 8.69 -0.24 46.37
C VAL A 315 8.61 -1.77 46.51
N CYS A 316 7.96 -2.47 45.58
CA CYS A 316 7.91 -3.92 45.55
C CYS A 316 9.30 -4.54 45.38
N CYS A 317 10.12 -4.02 44.46
CA CYS A 317 11.50 -4.47 44.27
C CYS A 317 12.37 -4.22 45.52
N CYS A 318 12.24 -3.07 46.17
CA CYS A 318 12.99 -2.75 47.39
C CYS A 318 12.58 -3.64 48.58
N ARG A 319 11.30 -4.02 48.68
CA ARG A 319 10.83 -4.92 49.76
C ARG A 319 11.16 -6.38 49.51
N CYS A 320 11.14 -6.84 48.27
CA CYS A 320 11.51 -8.23 47.94
C CYS A 320 13.03 -8.47 47.90
N GLY A 321 13.85 -7.42 47.76
CA GLY A 321 15.31 -7.53 47.77
C GLY A 321 15.95 -7.75 49.15
N GLY A 322 15.21 -7.56 50.24
CA GLY A 322 15.74 -7.63 51.61
C GLY A 322 16.01 -9.04 52.14
N ASP A 323 15.25 -10.04 51.70
CA ASP A 323 15.34 -11.41 52.26
C ASP A 323 16.28 -12.35 51.50
N GLY A 324 16.70 -11.98 50.27
CA GLY A 324 17.55 -12.82 49.43
C GLY A 324 19.03 -12.89 49.83
N GLN A 325 19.55 -11.91 50.58
CA GLN A 325 20.98 -11.86 50.92
C GLN A 325 21.38 -12.76 52.10
N ARG A 326 20.44 -13.32 52.86
CA ARG A 326 20.79 -14.26 53.95
C ARG A 326 21.13 -15.67 53.47
N VAL A 327 20.75 -16.06 52.24
CA VAL A 327 20.94 -17.44 51.76
C VAL A 327 22.24 -17.63 50.97
N GLN A 328 22.85 -16.56 50.43
CA GLN A 328 24.10 -16.68 49.67
C GLN A 328 25.38 -16.75 50.53
N ARG A 329 25.32 -16.40 51.82
CA ARG A 329 26.51 -16.47 52.70
C ARG A 329 26.89 -17.89 53.14
N SER A 330 26.07 -18.90 52.81
CA SER A 330 26.29 -20.29 53.23
C SER A 330 26.90 -21.21 52.17
N ARG A 331 27.15 -20.73 50.93
CA ARG A 331 27.65 -21.59 49.82
C ARG A 331 29.07 -21.29 49.32
N THR A 332 29.73 -20.24 49.79
CA THR A 332 31.10 -19.88 49.35
C THR A 332 32.23 -20.49 50.18
N SER A 333 31.95 -21.40 51.13
CA SER A 333 32.99 -22.01 51.97
C SER A 333 33.43 -23.43 51.55
N ARG A 334 33.08 -23.92 50.36
CA ARG A 334 33.39 -25.33 50.01
C ARG A 334 33.93 -25.60 48.60
N TYR A 335 34.66 -24.64 48.01
CA TYR A 335 35.47 -24.91 46.81
C TYR A 335 36.83 -24.23 46.93
N GLN A 336 37.71 -24.82 47.73
CA GLN A 336 39.13 -24.52 47.70
C GLN A 336 39.90 -25.82 47.77
N SER A 337 40.34 -26.30 46.61
CA SER A 337 41.59 -27.05 46.34
C SER A 337 41.40 -28.09 45.22
N VAL A 338 41.74 -27.74 43.98
CA VAL A 338 42.24 -28.71 42.99
C VAL A 338 43.38 -28.04 42.20
N PRO A 339 44.59 -28.62 42.16
CA PRO A 339 45.72 -28.10 41.39
C PRO A 339 45.67 -28.52 39.91
N PRO A 340 46.42 -27.85 39.02
CA PRO A 340 46.38 -28.11 37.58
C PRO A 340 47.28 -29.31 37.23
N GLY A 341 46.67 -30.34 36.64
CA GLY A 341 47.35 -31.49 36.07
C GLY A 341 47.06 -31.59 34.57
N HIS A 342 48.13 -31.52 33.78
CA HIS A 342 48.20 -31.88 32.36
C HIS A 342 47.55 -33.24 32.09
N GLU A 343 46.74 -33.36 31.04
CA GLU A 343 46.75 -34.56 30.20
C GLU A 343 46.11 -34.31 28.83
N SER A 344 46.94 -34.49 27.80
CA SER A 344 46.56 -34.58 26.40
C SER A 344 45.88 -35.93 26.15
N TYR A 345 44.64 -35.93 25.65
CA TYR A 345 44.09 -37.12 24.98
C TYR A 345 43.27 -36.76 23.74
N SER A 346 43.77 -37.30 22.63
CA SER A 346 43.14 -37.48 21.33
C SER A 346 42.08 -38.59 21.41
N MET A 347 40.85 -38.32 20.96
CA MET A 347 39.90 -39.29 20.36
C MET A 347 38.95 -38.48 19.45
N ALA A 348 39.00 -38.60 18.13
CA ALA A 348 38.48 -39.69 17.31
C ALA A 348 36.93 -39.83 17.38
N ALA A 349 36.33 -39.47 16.24
CA ALA A 349 34.96 -39.60 15.75
C ALA A 349 34.02 -40.64 16.38
N ARG A 350 32.72 -40.26 16.45
CA ARG A 350 31.59 -41.07 15.95
C ARG A 350 30.31 -40.21 15.73
N PRO A 351 29.43 -40.61 14.80
CA PRO A 351 28.29 -39.82 14.34
C PRO A 351 27.02 -40.11 15.17
N ALA A 352 26.18 -39.08 15.36
CA ALA A 352 24.85 -39.24 15.92
C ALA A 352 23.81 -39.28 14.78
N GLN A 353 23.31 -40.48 14.53
CA GLN A 353 22.09 -40.72 13.77
C GLN A 353 20.86 -40.64 14.70
N ALA A 354 19.78 -40.12 14.11
CA ALA A 354 18.37 -40.40 14.39
C ALA A 354 17.75 -39.95 15.73
N ARG A 355 16.76 -39.04 15.62
CA ARG A 355 15.41 -39.32 16.13
C ARG A 355 14.37 -38.50 15.38
N SER A 356 13.54 -39.22 14.63
CA SER A 356 12.27 -38.77 14.05
C SER A 356 11.19 -38.81 15.13
N ASP A 357 10.43 -37.73 15.28
CA ASP A 357 9.09 -37.73 15.90
C ASP A 357 8.26 -36.76 15.04
N ARG A 358 7.50 -37.24 14.05
CA ARG A 358 6.14 -37.78 14.19
C ARG A 358 5.23 -36.80 14.94
N TRP A 359 4.78 -35.76 14.23
CA TRP A 359 3.56 -35.04 14.59
C TRP A 359 2.45 -35.47 13.65
N SER A 360 1.41 -35.99 14.29
CA SER A 360 0.24 -36.63 13.71
C SER A 360 -0.59 -35.66 12.87
N GLU A 361 -0.89 -36.09 11.65
CA GLU A 361 -2.15 -35.80 10.98
C GLU A 361 -3.27 -36.47 11.77
N GLU A 362 -4.23 -35.70 12.31
CA GLU A 362 -5.64 -36.12 12.28
C GLU A 362 -6.61 -35.00 12.62
N ALA A 363 -7.75 -35.06 11.93
CA ALA A 363 -9.03 -34.39 12.17
C ALA A 363 -9.19 -32.93 11.72
N MET A 364 -9.72 -32.76 10.49
CA MET A 364 -11.03 -32.14 10.30
C MET A 364 -11.65 -32.62 8.97
N ASN A 365 -12.40 -33.71 9.09
CA ASN A 365 -13.29 -34.26 8.08
C ASN A 365 -14.63 -33.51 8.20
N ALA A 366 -15.08 -32.83 7.15
CA ALA A 366 -16.41 -32.24 7.09
C ALA A 366 -17.16 -32.70 5.82
N PRO A 367 -18.49 -32.90 5.88
CA PRO A 367 -19.21 -33.77 4.96
C PRO A 367 -19.47 -33.12 3.59
N ARG A 368 -19.33 -33.92 2.54
CA ARG A 368 -19.84 -33.62 1.20
C ARG A 368 -21.37 -33.74 1.20
N THR A 369 -22.07 -32.66 0.88
CA THR A 369 -23.49 -32.70 0.48
C THR A 369 -23.62 -32.76 -1.05
N PRO A 370 -24.62 -33.49 -1.58
CA PRO A 370 -24.77 -33.73 -3.00
C PRO A 370 -25.40 -32.56 -3.77
N SER A 371 -25.04 -32.54 -5.05
CA SER A 371 -25.48 -31.72 -6.18
C SER A 371 -26.99 -31.46 -6.29
N SER A 372 -27.35 -30.26 -6.73
CA SER A 372 -28.57 -29.99 -7.49
C SER A 372 -28.23 -29.08 -8.69
N PRO A 373 -28.66 -29.42 -9.92
CA PRO A 373 -28.39 -28.63 -11.11
C PRO A 373 -29.38 -27.46 -11.22
N ILE A 374 -28.87 -26.24 -11.28
CA ILE A 374 -29.67 -25.04 -11.61
C ILE A 374 -29.79 -24.97 -13.13
N GLN A 375 -30.98 -25.26 -13.64
CA GLN A 375 -31.38 -24.95 -15.02
C GLN A 375 -31.46 -23.43 -15.20
N PHE A 376 -30.75 -22.91 -16.20
CA PHE A 376 -30.97 -21.56 -16.74
C PHE A 376 -32.02 -21.62 -17.86
N PRO A 377 -32.99 -20.69 -17.91
CA PRO A 377 -33.86 -20.56 -19.06
C PRO A 377 -33.09 -19.92 -20.23
N GLN A 378 -33.00 -20.65 -21.34
CA GLN A 378 -32.67 -20.08 -22.63
C GLN A 378 -33.80 -19.15 -23.09
N GLN A 379 -33.52 -17.86 -23.21
CA GLN A 379 -34.32 -16.94 -24.02
C GLN A 379 -33.50 -16.60 -25.26
N ILE A 380 -33.63 -17.46 -26.27
CA ILE A 380 -33.30 -17.15 -27.66
C ILE A 380 -34.42 -16.21 -28.14
N LYS A 381 -34.09 -14.93 -28.36
CA LYS A 381 -34.88 -14.10 -29.26
C LYS A 381 -34.20 -14.11 -30.62
N SER A 382 -34.77 -14.89 -31.52
CA SER A 382 -34.63 -14.72 -32.97
C SER A 382 -34.93 -13.27 -33.32
N PHE A 383 -34.01 -12.63 -34.04
CA PHE A 383 -34.32 -11.50 -34.89
C PHE A 383 -34.12 -11.97 -36.33
N ASP A 384 -35.22 -12.41 -36.93
CA ASP A 384 -35.38 -12.58 -38.38
C ASP A 384 -35.99 -11.30 -38.95
N GLY A 385 -35.53 -10.93 -40.16
CA GLY A 385 -36.07 -9.85 -40.99
C GLY A 385 -35.19 -8.58 -40.93
N GLU A 386 -34.71 -7.99 -42.02
CA GLU A 386 -35.20 -8.07 -43.40
C GLU A 386 -34.15 -7.51 -44.38
N ARG A 387 -34.18 -8.03 -45.61
CA ARG A 387 -33.39 -7.63 -46.77
C ARG A 387 -33.81 -6.24 -47.28
N ALA A 388 -32.80 -5.41 -47.59
CA ALA A 388 -32.70 -4.60 -48.81
C ALA A 388 -31.21 -4.19 -48.89
N GLY A 389 -30.43 -4.42 -49.94
CA GLY A 389 -30.69 -4.27 -51.36
C GLY A 389 -29.77 -3.14 -51.87
N PHE A 390 -29.06 -3.38 -52.98
CA PHE A 390 -28.23 -2.41 -53.76
C PHE A 390 -26.88 -1.99 -53.15
N SER A 391 -25.77 -1.79 -53.87
CA SER A 391 -25.44 -1.92 -55.30
C SER A 391 -23.91 -1.99 -55.45
N ARG A 392 -23.48 -2.56 -56.57
CA ARG A 392 -22.09 -2.59 -57.06
C ARG A 392 -21.49 -1.19 -57.14
N TYR A 393 -20.19 -1.05 -56.87
CA TYR A 393 -19.30 -0.33 -57.77
C TYR A 393 -17.86 -0.85 -57.61
N THR A 394 -17.40 -1.54 -58.66
CA THR A 394 -15.99 -1.68 -59.00
C THR A 394 -15.53 -0.40 -59.70
N ARG A 395 -14.44 0.20 -59.23
CA ARG A 395 -13.25 0.45 -60.07
C ARG A 395 -12.03 0.69 -59.20
#